data_AF-A0A167RTH5-F1
#
_entry.id   AF-A0A167RTH5-F1
#
_cell.length_a   1.000
_cell.length_b   1.000
_cell.length_c   1.000
_cell.angle_alpha   90.00
_cell.angle_beta   90.00
_cell.angle_gamma   90.00
#
_symmetry.space_group_name_H-M   'P 1'
#
loop_
_entity.id
_entity.type
_entity.pdbx_description
1 polymer ?
#
loop_
_entity_poly.entity_id
_entity_poly.type
_entity_poly.pdbx_seq_one_letter_code
_entity_poly.pdbx_strand_id
1 'polypeptide(L)'
;MHSTTLGKIRAYWLGSVVCLGGFLFGYDSGIATGGVLTFSSFENDYRYKTGQATRTSSLAVGLQQLGAFVACFLAWPLTDRIGRRKSLMLSSFIFCIGALIQTINTHSLPAFYVARVIAGLGLGAATVIVPMFSSEMSPRRIRGRIGSFFQWFYTFGIFFSYWVDYGVSLNIEPTTSRQWQIPIGLQLIPAALLGVGMLTLKESTRWLTKKGRHEEAWASLLWIRGGEDCAATRLEMEEIRLGVENEARATEGFTPRELLEKDNFRRVFAAFAVFTAQQATGATAFAYFGPQYFKLLVGGGSKDLLLTAIFGAIKVVACGVFVVFVSERIGRRGVLIGGAACMAACQITTAAVVKAKPPPDEGNVTSSGIATVALIYLFVIIYNFSWGPLPWPYVSE
;
A
#
# COMPACT_ATOMS: atom_id res chain seq x y z
N MET A 1 16.66 14.11 26.85
CA MET A 1 15.20 14.13 26.53
C MET A 1 14.64 12.71 26.67
N HIS A 2 14.15 12.36 27.85
CA HIS A 2 13.47 11.09 28.08
C HIS A 2 12.04 11.20 27.54
N SER A 3 11.79 10.64 26.36
CA SER A 3 10.42 10.40 25.92
C SER A 3 9.76 9.45 26.94
N THR A 4 8.75 9.95 27.66
CA THR A 4 7.96 9.16 28.60
C THR A 4 7.42 7.90 27.93
N THR A 5 7.43 6.79 28.65
CA THR A 5 6.93 5.49 28.18
C THR A 5 5.51 5.59 27.62
N LEU A 6 4.67 6.47 28.19
CA LEU A 6 3.33 6.81 27.71
C LEU A 6 3.28 7.50 26.35
N GLY A 7 4.17 8.48 26.08
CA GLY A 7 4.28 9.12 24.77
C GLY A 7 4.72 8.14 23.68
N LYS A 8 5.64 7.21 24.02
CA LYS A 8 6.03 6.12 23.11
C LYS A 8 4.86 5.20 22.82
N ILE A 9 4.15 4.73 23.85
CA ILE A 9 2.99 3.83 23.69
C ILE A 9 1.90 4.47 22.82
N ARG A 10 1.59 5.77 23.02
CA ARG A 10 0.60 6.47 22.20
C ARG A 10 1.07 6.73 20.78
N ALA A 11 2.35 7.04 20.58
CA ALA A 11 2.93 7.17 19.24
C ALA A 11 2.95 5.82 18.49
N TYR A 12 3.24 4.71 19.19
CA TYR A 12 3.13 3.37 18.63
C TYR A 12 1.68 2.97 18.37
N TRP A 13 0.74 3.34 19.23
CA TRP A 13 -0.70 3.13 18.99
C TRP A 13 -1.20 3.88 17.76
N LEU A 14 -0.84 5.16 17.64
CA LEU A 14 -1.14 5.97 16.45
C LEU A 14 -0.48 5.36 15.21
N GLY A 15 0.79 4.96 15.31
CA GLY A 15 1.51 4.26 14.25
C GLY A 15 0.79 2.98 13.82
N SER A 16 0.40 2.12 14.75
CA SER A 16 -0.31 0.87 14.47
C SER A 16 -1.67 1.11 13.82
N VAL A 17 -2.48 2.03 14.34
CA VAL A 17 -3.81 2.34 13.78
C VAL A 17 -3.69 2.92 12.37
N VAL A 18 -2.71 3.78 12.14
CA VAL A 18 -2.47 4.40 10.83
C VAL A 18 -1.88 3.40 9.84
N CYS A 19 -1.00 2.50 10.31
CA CYS A 19 -0.41 1.43 9.50
C CYS A 19 -1.41 0.33 9.11
N LEU A 20 -2.54 0.18 9.82
CA LEU A 20 -3.65 -0.68 9.37
C LEU A 20 -4.20 -0.26 8.00
N GLY A 21 -4.10 1.03 7.64
CA GLY A 21 -4.44 1.48 6.29
C GLY A 21 -3.51 0.90 5.23
N GLY A 22 -2.21 0.77 5.56
CA GLY A 22 -1.23 0.08 4.72
C GLY A 22 -1.53 -1.42 4.63
N PHE A 23 -1.87 -2.05 5.76
CA PHE A 23 -2.31 -3.45 5.77
C PHE A 23 -3.53 -3.69 4.89
N LEU A 24 -4.55 -2.83 4.99
CA LEU A 24 -5.76 -2.91 4.17
C LEU A 24 -5.44 -2.83 2.68
N PHE A 25 -4.58 -1.88 2.30
CA PHE A 25 -4.10 -1.72 0.92
C PHE A 25 -3.36 -2.97 0.42
N GLY A 26 -2.51 -3.54 1.28
CA GLY A 26 -1.78 -4.76 0.97
C GLY A 26 -2.69 -5.97 0.84
N TYR A 27 -3.65 -6.10 1.75
CA TYR A 27 -4.57 -7.22 1.82
C TYR A 27 -5.50 -7.25 0.61
N ASP A 28 -6.13 -6.13 0.26
CA ASP A 28 -6.99 -6.04 -0.93
C ASP A 28 -6.20 -6.27 -2.23
N SER A 29 -5.01 -5.66 -2.34
CA SER A 29 -4.12 -5.90 -3.48
C SER A 29 -3.72 -7.36 -3.58
N GLY A 30 -3.51 -8.03 -2.44
CA GLY A 30 -3.10 -9.42 -2.38
C GLY A 30 -4.23 -10.43 -2.58
N ILE A 31 -5.48 -10.17 -2.15
CA ILE A 31 -6.63 -11.05 -2.44
C ILE A 31 -6.97 -11.03 -3.93
N ALA A 32 -6.95 -9.85 -4.54
CA ALA A 32 -7.22 -9.70 -5.96
C ALA A 32 -6.24 -10.52 -6.83
N THR A 33 -5.11 -10.94 -6.26
CA THR A 33 -3.95 -11.45 -6.99
C THR A 33 -3.53 -12.85 -6.58
N GLY A 34 -3.77 -13.21 -5.32
CA GLY A 34 -3.34 -14.45 -4.71
C GLY A 34 -4.22 -15.65 -5.04
N GLY A 35 -5.51 -15.47 -5.32
CA GLY A 35 -6.35 -16.64 -5.57
C GLY A 35 -7.77 -16.37 -6.06
N VAL A 36 -8.41 -15.30 -5.58
CA VAL A 36 -9.86 -15.09 -5.81
C VAL A 36 -10.24 -15.04 -7.28
N LEU A 37 -9.46 -14.35 -8.11
CA LEU A 37 -9.72 -14.24 -9.55
C LEU A 37 -9.24 -15.45 -10.35
N THR A 38 -8.55 -16.40 -9.71
CA THR A 38 -8.05 -17.64 -10.32
C THR A 38 -8.82 -18.88 -9.85
N PHE A 39 -9.72 -18.75 -8.88
CA PHE A 39 -10.53 -19.88 -8.40
C PHE A 39 -11.60 -20.25 -9.41
N SER A 40 -11.71 -21.55 -9.70
CA SER A 40 -12.75 -22.12 -10.58
C SER A 40 -14.17 -21.81 -10.10
N SER A 41 -14.37 -21.62 -8.79
CA SER A 41 -15.64 -21.18 -8.19
C SER A 41 -16.07 -19.80 -8.70
N PHE A 42 -15.13 -18.86 -8.85
CA PHE A 42 -15.42 -17.52 -9.39
C PHE A 42 -15.71 -17.58 -10.90
N GLU A 43 -15.03 -18.45 -11.65
CA GLU A 43 -15.33 -18.70 -13.07
C GLU A 43 -16.75 -19.28 -13.27
N ASN A 44 -17.15 -20.20 -12.39
CA ASN A 44 -18.45 -20.86 -12.44
C ASN A 44 -19.60 -19.92 -12.01
N ASP A 45 -19.41 -19.12 -10.97
CA ASP A 45 -20.45 -18.19 -10.45
C ASP A 45 -20.72 -17.02 -11.39
N TYR A 46 -19.67 -16.50 -12.06
CA TYR A 46 -19.77 -15.38 -13.00
C TYR A 46 -19.90 -15.82 -14.47
N ARG A 47 -19.91 -17.14 -14.74
CA ARG A 47 -20.17 -17.78 -16.04
C ARG A 47 -19.34 -17.22 -17.20
N TYR A 48 -18.06 -16.89 -16.99
CA TYR A 48 -17.17 -16.47 -18.07
C TYR A 48 -16.30 -17.64 -18.57
N LYS A 49 -16.06 -17.75 -19.88
CA LYS A 49 -15.21 -18.80 -20.47
C LYS A 49 -13.76 -18.62 -20.03
N THR A 50 -13.00 -19.70 -19.85
CA THR A 50 -11.57 -19.71 -19.45
C THR A 50 -10.66 -18.80 -20.30
N GLY A 51 -11.00 -18.55 -21.58
CA GLY A 51 -10.30 -17.58 -22.44
C GLY A 51 -10.53 -16.10 -22.09
N GLN A 52 -11.49 -15.77 -21.22
CA GLN A 52 -11.79 -14.40 -20.76
C GLN A 52 -11.33 -14.13 -19.32
N ALA A 53 -10.77 -15.12 -18.63
CA ALA A 53 -10.30 -15.00 -17.25
C ALA A 53 -9.27 -13.87 -17.10
N THR A 54 -8.23 -13.86 -17.94
CA THR A 54 -7.18 -12.84 -17.91
C THR A 54 -7.72 -11.43 -18.13
N ARG A 55 -8.69 -11.27 -19.04
CA ARG A 55 -9.32 -9.96 -19.33
C ARG A 55 -10.14 -9.50 -18.14
N THR A 56 -10.90 -10.39 -17.52
CA THR A 56 -11.74 -10.10 -16.36
C THR A 56 -10.89 -9.67 -15.17
N SER A 57 -9.79 -10.38 -14.89
CA SER A 57 -8.88 -10.04 -13.80
C SER A 57 -8.17 -8.72 -14.02
N SER A 58 -7.69 -8.50 -15.26
CA SER A 58 -7.02 -7.24 -15.63
C SER A 58 -7.97 -6.05 -15.52
N LEU A 59 -9.23 -6.21 -15.93
CA LEU A 59 -10.25 -5.16 -15.79
C LEU A 59 -10.62 -4.90 -14.33
N ALA A 60 -10.73 -5.94 -13.49
CA ALA A 60 -11.03 -5.77 -12.07
C ALA A 60 -9.93 -4.97 -11.36
N VAL A 61 -8.66 -5.31 -11.59
CA VAL A 61 -7.51 -4.57 -11.03
C VAL A 61 -7.42 -3.16 -11.62
N GLY A 62 -7.60 -3.02 -12.94
CA GLY A 62 -7.52 -1.72 -13.62
C GLY A 62 -8.62 -0.74 -13.18
N LEU A 63 -9.86 -1.21 -13.02
CA LEU A 63 -10.98 -0.37 -12.56
C LEU A 63 -10.81 0.10 -11.11
N GLN A 64 -10.22 -0.74 -10.27
CA GLN A 64 -9.86 -0.33 -8.91
C GLN A 64 -8.77 0.75 -8.92
N GLN A 65 -7.75 0.61 -9.77
CA GLN A 65 -6.70 1.62 -9.92
C GLN A 65 -7.27 2.94 -10.49
N LEU A 66 -8.25 2.86 -11.38
CA LEU A 66 -9.00 4.03 -11.86
C LEU A 66 -9.74 4.73 -10.71
N GLY A 67 -10.43 3.96 -9.86
CA GLY A 67 -11.06 4.49 -8.65
C GLY A 67 -10.04 5.17 -7.73
N ALA A 68 -8.89 4.55 -7.52
CA ALA A 68 -7.82 5.12 -6.70
C ALA A 68 -7.26 6.42 -7.31
N PHE A 69 -7.09 6.48 -8.63
CA PHE A 69 -6.64 7.68 -9.34
C PHE A 69 -7.60 8.85 -9.13
N VAL A 70 -8.92 8.64 -9.29
CA VAL A 70 -9.93 9.67 -9.05
C VAL A 70 -9.92 10.11 -7.59
N ALA A 71 -9.76 9.18 -6.65
CA ALA A 71 -9.71 9.50 -5.23
C ALA A 71 -8.51 10.36 -4.83
N CYS A 72 -7.35 10.20 -5.48
CA CYS A 72 -6.19 11.06 -5.20
C CYS A 72 -6.48 12.55 -5.43
N PHE A 73 -7.26 12.90 -6.46
CA PHE A 73 -7.68 14.29 -6.70
C PHE A 73 -8.72 14.78 -5.71
N LEU A 74 -9.62 13.90 -5.28
CA LEU A 74 -10.67 14.23 -4.31
C LEU A 74 -10.15 14.29 -2.87
N ALA A 75 -9.05 13.59 -2.55
CA ALA A 75 -8.47 13.54 -1.21
C ALA A 75 -7.95 14.90 -0.74
N TRP A 76 -7.37 15.71 -1.64
CA TRP A 76 -6.84 17.04 -1.29
C TRP A 76 -7.92 18.01 -0.77
N PRO A 77 -9.00 18.33 -1.52
CA PRO A 77 -10.04 19.25 -1.02
C PRO A 77 -10.80 18.66 0.18
N LEU A 78 -10.94 17.34 0.24
CA LEU A 78 -11.61 16.66 1.35
C LEU A 78 -10.83 16.85 2.66
N THR A 79 -9.53 16.53 2.65
CA THR A 79 -8.67 16.65 3.85
C THR A 79 -8.51 18.08 4.37
N ASP A 80 -8.60 19.08 3.50
CA ASP A 80 -8.51 20.49 3.90
C ASP A 80 -9.81 20.99 4.55
N ARG A 81 -10.97 20.49 4.09
CA ARG A 81 -12.29 20.88 4.62
C ARG A 81 -12.67 20.13 5.90
N ILE A 82 -12.62 18.80 5.90
CA ILE A 82 -13.17 17.98 7.00
C ILE A 82 -12.11 17.45 7.98
N GLY A 83 -10.82 17.65 7.69
CA GLY A 83 -9.71 17.15 8.50
C GLY A 83 -9.23 15.76 8.05
N ARG A 84 -8.06 15.34 8.54
CA ARG A 84 -7.40 14.09 8.14
C ARG A 84 -8.11 12.89 8.76
N ARG A 85 -8.46 12.95 10.05
CA ARG A 85 -9.14 11.85 10.78
C ARG A 85 -10.49 11.53 10.16
N LYS A 86 -11.34 12.54 9.96
CA LYS A 86 -12.69 12.34 9.37
C LYS A 86 -12.61 11.87 7.92
N SER A 87 -11.63 12.35 7.15
CA SER A 87 -11.40 11.88 5.78
C SER A 87 -11.02 10.41 5.74
N LEU A 88 -10.17 9.94 6.66
CA LEU A 88 -9.82 8.51 6.77
C LEU A 88 -11.01 7.64 7.16
N MET A 89 -11.85 8.12 8.09
CA MET A 89 -13.08 7.42 8.46
C MET A 89 -14.05 7.29 7.28
N LEU A 90 -14.25 8.38 6.53
CA LEU A 90 -15.10 8.36 5.33
C LEU A 90 -14.54 7.42 4.27
N SER A 91 -13.22 7.42 4.07
CA SER A 91 -12.53 6.55 3.11
C SER A 91 -12.68 5.07 3.50
N SER A 92 -12.53 4.73 4.78
CA SER A 92 -12.78 3.40 5.33
C SER A 92 -14.24 2.97 5.15
N PHE A 93 -15.20 3.87 5.38
CA PHE A 93 -16.62 3.58 5.18
C PHE A 93 -16.97 3.30 3.70
N ILE A 94 -16.46 4.11 2.77
CA ILE A 94 -16.62 3.90 1.32
C ILE A 94 -16.00 2.56 0.91
N PHE A 95 -14.82 2.24 1.45
CA PHE A 95 -14.18 0.95 1.20
C PHE A 95 -15.02 -0.23 1.74
N CYS A 96 -15.57 -0.14 2.95
CA CYS A 96 -16.46 -1.17 3.51
C CYS A 96 -17.70 -1.40 2.64
N ILE A 97 -18.31 -0.34 2.08
CA ILE A 97 -19.43 -0.48 1.13
C ILE A 97 -18.97 -1.22 -0.12
N GLY A 98 -17.84 -0.82 -0.70
CA GLY A 98 -17.26 -1.49 -1.88
C GLY A 98 -16.97 -2.97 -1.61
N ALA A 99 -16.40 -3.29 -0.45
CA ALA A 99 -16.12 -4.65 -0.02
C ALA A 99 -17.40 -5.47 0.20
N LEU A 100 -18.42 -4.91 0.83
CA LEU A 100 -19.70 -5.58 1.06
C LEU A 100 -20.40 -5.94 -0.26
N ILE A 101 -20.43 -4.99 -1.21
CA ILE A 101 -21.00 -5.23 -2.54
C ILE A 101 -20.20 -6.29 -3.28
N GLN A 102 -18.86 -6.32 -3.12
CA GLN A 102 -18.03 -7.39 -3.68
C GLN A 102 -18.35 -8.75 -3.08
N THR A 103 -18.66 -8.86 -1.77
CA THR A 103 -18.98 -10.14 -1.12
C THR A 103 -20.33 -10.70 -1.55
N ILE A 104 -21.30 -9.85 -1.91
CA ILE A 104 -22.64 -10.28 -2.32
C ILE A 104 -22.58 -10.88 -3.73
N ASN A 105 -22.90 -12.17 -3.86
CA ASN A 105 -22.94 -12.85 -5.14
C ASN A 105 -24.13 -12.34 -5.97
N THR A 106 -23.87 -11.36 -6.83
CA THR A 106 -24.89 -10.74 -7.69
C THR A 106 -24.97 -11.43 -9.06
N HIS A 107 -24.19 -12.51 -9.29
CA HIS A 107 -24.06 -13.22 -10.57
C HIS A 107 -23.82 -12.33 -11.81
N SER A 108 -23.39 -11.08 -11.61
CA SER A 108 -23.20 -10.08 -12.67
C SER A 108 -21.81 -9.43 -12.55
N LEU A 109 -20.99 -9.62 -13.59
CA LEU A 109 -19.66 -9.01 -13.70
C LEU A 109 -19.69 -7.47 -13.59
N PRO A 110 -20.67 -6.75 -14.16
CA PRO A 110 -20.73 -5.29 -14.02
C PRO A 110 -20.89 -4.82 -12.57
N ALA A 111 -21.67 -5.52 -11.75
CA ALA A 111 -21.83 -5.16 -10.33
C ALA A 111 -20.51 -5.31 -9.57
N PHE A 112 -19.76 -6.37 -9.84
CA PHE A 112 -18.42 -6.57 -9.28
C PHE A 112 -17.44 -5.47 -9.71
N TYR A 113 -17.47 -5.07 -10.98
CA TYR A 113 -16.66 -3.97 -11.50
C TYR A 113 -16.98 -2.62 -10.86
N VAL A 114 -18.26 -2.29 -10.69
CA VAL A 114 -18.67 -1.07 -9.97
C VAL A 114 -18.19 -1.12 -8.52
N ALA A 115 -18.31 -2.27 -7.86
CA ALA A 115 -17.87 -2.45 -6.49
C ALA A 115 -16.34 -2.27 -6.33
N ARG A 116 -15.55 -2.68 -7.34
CA ARG A 116 -14.10 -2.43 -7.41
C ARG A 116 -13.75 -0.96 -7.57
N VAL A 117 -14.50 -0.20 -8.36
CA VAL A 117 -14.32 1.25 -8.47
C VAL A 117 -14.61 1.93 -7.13
N ILE A 118 -15.70 1.55 -6.45
CA ILE A 118 -16.07 2.11 -5.14
C ILE A 118 -15.00 1.78 -4.08
N ALA A 119 -14.55 0.52 -4.00
CA ALA A 119 -13.47 0.14 -3.11
C ALA A 119 -12.17 0.90 -3.44
N GLY A 120 -11.85 1.06 -4.73
CA GLY A 120 -10.72 1.85 -5.21
C GLY A 120 -10.78 3.31 -4.76
N LEU A 121 -11.96 3.93 -4.73
CA LEU A 121 -12.13 5.30 -4.25
C LEU A 121 -11.75 5.45 -2.77
N GLY A 122 -12.25 4.55 -1.91
CA GLY A 122 -11.90 4.56 -0.49
C GLY A 122 -10.42 4.27 -0.26
N LEU A 123 -9.89 3.29 -1.00
CA LEU A 123 -8.51 2.85 -0.87
C LEU A 123 -7.50 3.91 -1.34
N GLY A 124 -7.74 4.52 -2.51
CA GLY A 124 -6.89 5.59 -3.04
C GLY A 124 -6.81 6.79 -2.11
N ALA A 125 -7.96 7.24 -1.58
CA ALA A 125 -7.97 8.31 -0.59
C ALA A 125 -7.15 7.93 0.65
N ALA A 126 -7.30 6.72 1.18
CA ALA A 126 -6.51 6.26 2.32
C ALA A 126 -5.00 6.27 2.05
N THR A 127 -4.54 5.89 0.86
CA THR A 127 -3.10 5.87 0.51
C THR A 127 -2.43 7.24 0.53
N VAL A 128 -3.18 8.33 0.31
CA VAL A 128 -2.66 9.70 0.40
C VAL A 128 -2.73 10.22 1.83
N ILE A 129 -3.85 9.96 2.52
CA ILE A 129 -4.13 10.55 3.83
C ILE A 129 -3.31 9.87 4.93
N VAL A 130 -3.10 8.55 4.86
CA VAL A 130 -2.31 7.77 5.84
C VAL A 130 -0.88 8.30 6.01
N PRO A 131 -0.04 8.39 4.96
CA PRO A 131 1.32 8.90 5.09
C PRO A 131 1.34 10.38 5.49
N MET A 132 0.39 11.19 5.00
CA MET A 132 0.27 12.59 5.39
C MET A 132 -0.02 12.73 6.89
N PHE A 133 -1.05 12.05 7.39
CA PHE A 133 -1.44 12.08 8.80
C PHE A 133 -0.32 11.52 9.69
N SER A 134 0.31 10.42 9.28
CA SER A 134 1.48 9.88 9.96
C SER A 134 2.62 10.90 10.06
N SER A 135 2.95 11.58 8.96
CA SER A 135 4.02 12.56 8.92
C SER A 135 3.74 13.77 9.83
N GLU A 136 2.48 14.23 9.88
CA GLU A 136 2.05 15.37 10.69
C GLU A 136 2.02 15.05 12.20
N MET A 137 1.79 13.78 12.57
CA MET A 137 1.73 13.33 13.96
C MET A 137 3.07 12.81 14.49
N SER A 138 3.95 12.37 13.60
CA SER A 138 5.26 11.85 13.95
C SER A 138 6.24 12.93 14.41
N PRO A 139 7.05 12.69 15.46
CA PRO A 139 8.22 13.50 15.76
C PRO A 139 9.22 13.51 14.59
N ARG A 140 9.89 14.65 14.35
CA ARG A 140 10.87 14.85 13.26
C ARG A 140 11.88 13.71 13.13
N ARG A 141 12.39 13.18 14.25
CA ARG A 141 13.41 12.13 14.28
C ARG A 141 12.93 10.75 13.80
N ILE A 142 11.64 10.45 13.92
CA ILE A 142 11.10 9.12 13.56
C ILE A 142 10.15 9.15 12.36
N ARG A 143 9.93 10.32 11.75
CA ARG A 143 9.05 10.50 10.59
C ARG A 143 9.39 9.54 9.45
N GLY A 144 10.68 9.46 9.08
CA GLY A 144 11.14 8.55 8.02
C GLY A 144 10.93 7.06 8.35
N ARG A 145 11.13 6.68 9.62
CA ARG A 145 10.85 5.31 10.09
C ARG A 145 9.37 4.97 9.99
N ILE A 146 8.47 5.87 10.40
CA ILE A 146 7.03 5.60 10.35
C ILE A 146 6.53 5.54 8.90
N GLY A 147 7.04 6.40 8.01
CA GLY A 147 6.77 6.28 6.57
C GLY A 147 7.20 4.92 6.00
N SER A 148 8.33 4.40 6.46
CA SER A 148 8.83 3.07 6.07
C SER A 148 8.01 1.92 6.69
N PHE A 149 7.48 2.10 7.91
CA PHE A 149 6.56 1.15 8.54
C PHE A 149 5.25 0.99 7.74
N PHE A 150 4.74 2.05 7.12
CA PHE A 150 3.56 1.95 6.24
C PHE A 150 3.78 0.95 5.10
N GLN A 151 4.93 1.03 4.42
CA GLN A 151 5.29 0.08 3.36
C GLN A 151 5.45 -1.35 3.92
N TRP A 152 6.01 -1.50 5.11
CA TRP A 152 6.14 -2.80 5.75
C TRP A 152 4.77 -3.44 6.03
N PHE A 153 3.83 -2.68 6.59
CA PHE A 153 2.45 -3.15 6.78
C PHE A 153 1.73 -3.45 5.46
N TYR A 154 2.01 -2.70 4.40
CA TYR A 154 1.55 -3.04 3.06
C TYR A 154 2.06 -4.41 2.60
N THR A 155 3.36 -4.68 2.74
CA THR A 155 3.89 -6.02 2.41
C THR A 155 3.33 -7.12 3.30
N PHE A 156 3.08 -6.82 4.58
CA PHE A 156 2.48 -7.75 5.53
C PHE A 156 1.03 -8.09 5.18
N GLY A 157 0.25 -7.11 4.69
CA GLY A 157 -1.10 -7.32 4.16
C GLY A 157 -1.12 -8.30 2.99
N ILE A 158 -0.22 -8.13 2.03
CA ILE A 158 -0.09 -9.03 0.86
C ILE A 158 0.28 -10.45 1.30
N PHE A 159 1.20 -10.57 2.27
CA PHE A 159 1.56 -11.87 2.83
C PHE A 159 0.34 -12.56 3.46
N PHE A 160 -0.40 -11.85 4.30
CA PHE A 160 -1.57 -12.40 4.97
C PHE A 160 -2.65 -12.83 3.98
N SER A 161 -2.92 -12.06 2.92
CA SER A 161 -3.88 -12.44 1.88
C SER A 161 -3.46 -13.70 1.12
N TYR A 162 -2.17 -13.87 0.78
CA TYR A 162 -1.73 -15.08 0.08
C TYR A 162 -1.88 -16.34 0.94
N TRP A 163 -1.69 -16.22 2.26
CA TRP A 163 -1.95 -17.33 3.19
C TRP A 163 -3.43 -17.62 3.35
N VAL A 164 -4.28 -16.60 3.38
CA VAL A 164 -5.74 -16.78 3.41
C VAL A 164 -6.21 -17.46 2.13
N ASP A 165 -5.75 -17.01 0.97
CA ASP A 165 -6.08 -17.61 -0.33
C ASP A 165 -5.62 -19.08 -0.40
N TYR A 166 -4.40 -19.37 0.07
CA TYR A 166 -3.90 -20.74 0.17
C TYR A 166 -4.75 -21.61 1.12
N GLY A 167 -5.05 -21.11 2.32
CA GLY A 167 -5.87 -21.85 3.30
C GLY A 167 -7.29 -22.13 2.80
N VAL A 168 -7.89 -21.18 2.09
CA VAL A 168 -9.20 -21.36 1.47
C VAL A 168 -9.13 -22.34 0.29
N SER A 169 -8.05 -22.34 -0.49
CA SER A 169 -7.86 -23.30 -1.58
C SER A 169 -7.74 -24.76 -1.12
N LEU A 170 -7.23 -24.99 0.10
CA LEU A 170 -7.05 -26.34 0.67
C LEU A 170 -8.30 -26.86 1.36
N ASN A 171 -9.04 -25.98 2.05
CA ASN A 171 -10.09 -26.40 2.99
C ASN A 171 -11.51 -26.27 2.43
N ILE A 172 -11.69 -25.61 1.28
CA ILE A 172 -13.02 -25.34 0.71
C ILE A 172 -13.12 -25.92 -0.69
N GLU A 173 -14.18 -26.69 -0.92
CA GLU A 173 -14.43 -27.38 -2.18
C GLU A 173 -14.63 -26.37 -3.34
N PRO A 174 -14.05 -26.59 -4.53
CA PRO A 174 -14.03 -25.65 -5.66
C PRO A 174 -15.40 -25.25 -6.23
N THR A 175 -16.47 -25.88 -5.76
CA THR A 175 -17.85 -25.71 -6.22
C THR A 175 -18.65 -24.72 -5.36
N THR A 176 -18.12 -24.32 -4.20
CA THR A 176 -18.87 -23.47 -3.26
C THR A 176 -18.46 -22.00 -3.42
N SER A 177 -19.44 -21.10 -3.63
CA SER A 177 -19.22 -19.64 -3.72
C SER A 177 -18.50 -19.04 -2.50
N ARG A 178 -18.52 -19.76 -1.37
CA ARG A 178 -17.80 -19.39 -0.13
C ARG A 178 -16.28 -19.28 -0.33
N GLN A 179 -15.71 -19.97 -1.32
CA GLN A 179 -14.27 -19.96 -1.59
C GLN A 179 -13.74 -18.56 -1.96
N TRP A 180 -14.51 -17.76 -2.68
CA TRP A 180 -14.10 -16.41 -3.03
C TRP A 180 -14.69 -15.34 -2.09
N GLN A 181 -15.82 -15.64 -1.45
CA GLN A 181 -16.47 -14.72 -0.51
C GLN A 181 -15.72 -14.56 0.83
N ILE A 182 -15.07 -15.62 1.34
CA ILE A 182 -14.37 -15.57 2.63
C ILE A 182 -13.15 -14.62 2.58
N PRO A 183 -12.23 -14.71 1.60
CA PRO A 183 -11.12 -13.76 1.50
C PRO A 183 -11.61 -12.32 1.36
N ILE A 184 -12.55 -12.05 0.44
CA ILE A 184 -13.12 -10.70 0.27
C ILE A 184 -13.82 -10.24 1.54
N GLY A 185 -14.58 -11.10 2.20
CA GLY A 185 -15.28 -10.76 3.44
C GLY A 185 -14.32 -10.42 4.59
N LEU A 186 -13.17 -11.09 4.65
CA LEU A 186 -12.17 -10.85 5.69
C LEU A 186 -11.58 -9.43 5.60
N GLN A 187 -11.60 -8.79 4.42
CA GLN A 187 -11.08 -7.42 4.24
C GLN A 187 -11.95 -6.35 4.93
N LEU A 188 -13.20 -6.67 5.26
CA LEU A 188 -14.07 -5.80 6.07
C LEU A 188 -13.55 -5.63 7.50
N ILE A 189 -12.89 -6.65 8.06
CA ILE A 189 -12.37 -6.60 9.44
C ILE A 189 -11.29 -5.52 9.59
N PRO A 190 -10.17 -5.52 8.82
CA PRO A 190 -9.17 -4.46 8.93
C PRO A 190 -9.72 -3.10 8.51
N ALA A 191 -10.67 -3.04 7.57
CA ALA A 191 -11.31 -1.78 7.18
C ALA A 191 -12.14 -1.17 8.31
N ALA A 192 -12.96 -1.98 8.97
CA ALA A 192 -13.76 -1.55 10.13
C ALA A 192 -12.86 -1.19 11.32
N LEU A 193 -11.80 -1.97 11.56
CA LEU A 193 -10.84 -1.71 12.62
C LEU A 193 -10.08 -0.40 12.38
N LEU A 194 -9.76 -0.07 11.12
CA LEU A 194 -9.23 1.24 10.75
C LEU A 194 -10.25 2.34 11.06
N GLY A 195 -11.51 2.21 10.62
CA GLY A 195 -12.56 3.21 10.84
C GLY A 195 -12.86 3.48 12.32
N VAL A 196 -12.99 2.41 13.11
CA VAL A 196 -13.20 2.49 14.57
C VAL A 196 -11.92 2.95 15.28
N GLY A 197 -10.76 2.48 14.84
CA GLY A 197 -9.45 2.90 15.38
C GLY A 197 -9.24 4.41 15.24
N MET A 198 -9.69 5.01 14.13
CA MET A 198 -9.65 6.46 13.92
C MET A 198 -10.53 7.23 14.92
N LEU A 199 -11.54 6.62 15.55
CA LEU A 199 -12.30 7.27 16.62
C LEU A 199 -11.47 7.53 17.87
N THR A 200 -10.46 6.69 18.12
CA THR A 200 -9.57 6.78 19.29
C THR A 200 -8.49 7.84 19.13
N LEU A 201 -8.21 8.29 17.90
CA LEU A 201 -7.14 9.22 17.58
C LEU A 201 -7.61 10.68 17.62
N LYS A 202 -6.72 11.60 18.01
CA LYS A 202 -6.97 13.04 17.89
C LYS A 202 -6.64 13.52 16.46
N GLU A 203 -7.23 14.64 16.08
CA GLU A 203 -7.05 15.23 14.74
C GLU A 203 -5.63 15.81 14.58
N SER A 204 -5.19 16.01 13.32
CA SER A 204 -3.86 16.52 13.05
C SER A 204 -3.61 17.91 13.65
N THR A 205 -2.54 18.05 14.44
CA THR A 205 -2.05 19.29 15.07
C THR A 205 -1.84 20.37 14.02
N ARG A 206 -1.22 20.02 12.88
CA ARG A 206 -0.97 20.93 11.78
C ARG A 206 -2.26 21.44 11.14
N TRP A 207 -3.24 20.56 10.93
CA TRP A 207 -4.54 20.97 10.38
C TRP A 207 -5.33 21.85 11.35
N LEU A 208 -5.36 21.50 12.63
CA LEU A 208 -6.02 22.29 13.66
C LEU A 208 -5.41 23.70 13.76
N THR A 209 -4.07 23.81 13.71
CA THR A 209 -3.37 25.09 13.67
C THR A 209 -3.71 25.88 12.40
N LYS A 210 -3.78 25.23 11.22
CA LYS A 210 -4.18 25.87 9.96
C LYS A 210 -5.61 26.42 9.99
N LYS A 211 -6.51 25.78 10.73
CA LYS A 211 -7.92 26.24 10.92
C LYS A 211 -8.07 27.29 12.04
N GLY A 212 -6.98 27.73 12.69
CA GLY A 212 -7.02 28.67 13.80
C GLY A 212 -7.47 28.08 15.14
N ARG A 213 -7.59 26.76 15.25
CA ARG A 213 -8.01 26.05 16.47
C ARG A 213 -6.80 25.72 17.35
N HIS A 214 -6.15 26.75 17.89
CA HIS A 214 -4.88 26.62 18.60
C HIS A 214 -4.97 25.78 19.89
N GLU A 215 -6.09 25.87 20.64
CA GLU A 215 -6.29 25.09 21.86
C GLU A 215 -6.45 23.59 21.58
N GLU A 216 -7.24 23.22 20.56
CA GLU A 216 -7.40 21.83 20.14
C GLU A 216 -6.08 21.27 19.59
N ALA A 217 -5.31 22.09 18.85
CA ALA A 217 -4.00 21.70 18.35
C ALA A 217 -3.01 21.42 19.48
N TRP A 218 -3.00 22.26 20.52
CA TRP A 218 -2.20 22.06 21.72
C TRP A 218 -2.58 20.78 22.47
N ALA A 219 -3.88 20.54 22.67
CA ALA A 219 -4.38 19.32 23.29
C ALA A 219 -4.01 18.05 22.49
N SER A 220 -4.04 18.12 21.16
CA SER A 220 -3.61 17.01 20.29
C SER A 220 -2.11 16.75 20.42
N LEU A 221 -1.28 17.80 20.44
CA LEU A 221 0.17 17.67 20.61
C LEU A 221 0.54 17.06 21.97
N LEU A 222 -0.08 17.56 23.05
CA LEU A 222 0.06 17.00 24.39
C LEU A 222 -0.35 15.52 24.44
N TRP A 223 -1.44 15.15 23.78
CA TRP A 223 -1.89 13.76 23.74
C TRP A 223 -0.86 12.84 23.09
N ILE A 224 -0.28 13.24 21.95
CA ILE A 224 0.74 12.49 21.20
C ILE A 224 2.04 12.40 22.00
N ARG A 225 2.45 13.48 22.69
CA ARG A 225 3.69 13.54 23.46
C ARG A 225 3.57 12.94 24.88
N GLY A 226 2.38 12.53 25.29
CA GLY A 226 2.16 11.85 26.57
C GLY A 226 1.88 12.78 27.75
N GLY A 227 1.48 14.02 27.50
CA GLY A 227 1.03 14.98 28.52
C GLY A 227 2.13 15.84 29.15
N GLU A 228 3.35 15.81 28.62
CA GLU A 228 4.43 16.69 29.09
C GLU A 228 4.28 18.12 28.53
N ASP A 229 3.76 19.04 29.35
CA ASP A 229 3.91 20.48 29.11
C ASP A 229 5.33 20.90 29.50
N CYS A 230 6.28 20.60 28.62
CA CYS A 230 7.66 21.01 28.74
C CYS A 230 7.99 22.11 27.71
N ALA A 231 9.03 22.89 27.99
CA ALA A 231 9.52 23.94 27.07
C ALA A 231 9.78 23.40 25.64
N ALA A 232 10.20 22.13 25.52
CA ALA A 232 10.37 21.46 24.23
C ALA A 232 9.07 21.26 23.44
N THR A 233 7.97 20.91 24.12
CA THR A 233 6.65 20.74 23.49
C THR A 233 6.08 22.08 23.04
N ARG A 234 6.32 23.15 23.82
CA ARG A 234 5.95 24.53 23.45
C ARG A 234 6.74 25.03 22.24
N LEU A 235 8.06 24.81 22.22
CA LEU A 235 8.91 25.10 21.06
C LEU A 235 8.43 24.35 19.80
N GLU A 236 8.11 23.06 19.92
CA GLU A 236 7.57 22.29 18.79
C GLU A 236 6.24 22.84 18.28
N MET A 237 5.35 23.28 19.18
CA MET A 237 4.09 23.93 18.80
C MET A 237 4.31 25.26 18.10
N GLU A 238 5.26 26.08 18.57
CA GLU A 238 5.65 27.33 17.92
C GLU A 238 6.27 27.08 16.55
N GLU A 239 7.14 26.09 16.40
CA GLU A 239 7.69 25.70 15.10
C GLU A 239 6.58 25.27 14.12
N ILE A 240 5.59 24.50 14.58
CA ILE A 240 4.44 24.10 13.76
C ILE A 240 3.61 25.34 13.38
N ARG A 241 3.38 26.26 14.32
CA ARG A 241 2.63 27.50 14.07
C ARG A 241 3.33 28.40 13.06
N LEU A 242 4.62 28.66 13.25
CA LEU A 242 5.45 29.42 12.33
C LEU A 242 5.52 28.75 10.96
N GLY A 243 5.65 27.41 10.90
CA GLY A 243 5.63 26.66 9.66
C GLY A 243 4.32 26.82 8.89
N VAL A 244 3.18 26.70 9.58
CA VAL A 244 1.84 26.89 8.99
C VAL A 244 1.61 28.34 8.57
N GLU A 245 2.07 29.31 9.35
CA GLU A 245 1.94 30.73 9.03
C GLU A 245 2.82 31.13 7.84
N ASN A 246 4.06 30.63 7.78
CA ASN A 246 4.95 30.80 6.63
C ASN A 246 4.36 30.17 5.37
N GLU A 247 3.76 28.97 5.49
CA GLU A 247 3.04 28.35 4.37
C GLU A 247 1.81 29.15 3.96
N ALA A 248 1.01 29.64 4.91
CA ALA A 248 -0.16 30.46 4.61
C ALA A 248 0.24 31.75 3.89
N ARG A 249 1.28 32.45 4.37
CA ARG A 249 1.84 33.64 3.72
C ARG A 249 2.45 33.33 2.35
N ALA A 250 3.09 32.18 2.19
CA ALA A 250 3.65 31.75 0.90
C ALA A 250 2.58 31.28 -0.10
N THR A 251 1.39 30.88 0.38
CA THR A 251 0.27 30.39 -0.44
C THR A 251 -0.80 31.48 -0.68
N GLU A 252 -0.67 32.66 -0.06
CA GLU A 252 -1.52 33.81 -0.35
C GLU A 252 -1.33 34.26 -1.80
N GLY A 253 -2.27 33.87 -2.66
CA GLY A 253 -2.23 34.14 -4.10
C GLY A 253 -1.89 32.95 -4.98
N PHE A 254 -1.76 31.73 -4.43
CA PHE A 254 -1.38 30.52 -5.19
C PHE A 254 -2.21 30.36 -6.46
N THR A 255 -1.57 30.55 -7.59
CA THR A 255 -2.11 30.19 -8.90
C THR A 255 -1.57 28.82 -9.30
N PRO A 256 -2.38 27.91 -9.88
CA PRO A 256 -1.89 26.65 -10.40
C PRO A 256 -0.84 26.82 -11.52
N ARG A 257 -0.59 28.04 -11.99
CA ARG A 257 0.52 28.41 -12.88
C ARG A 257 1.88 28.42 -12.16
N GLU A 258 1.94 28.64 -10.85
CA GLU A 258 3.20 28.58 -10.07
C GLU A 258 3.78 27.17 -9.97
N LEU A 259 2.95 26.13 -10.16
CA LEU A 259 3.40 24.74 -10.28
C LEU A 259 4.23 24.50 -11.56
N LEU A 260 4.06 25.35 -12.58
CA LEU A 260 4.81 25.30 -13.85
C LEU A 260 6.10 26.11 -13.82
N GLU A 261 6.38 26.84 -12.73
CA GLU A 261 7.66 27.52 -12.57
C GLU A 261 8.81 26.51 -12.47
N LYS A 262 9.98 26.84 -13.03
CA LYS A 262 11.08 25.90 -13.26
C LYS A 262 11.49 25.11 -12.01
N ASP A 263 11.55 25.74 -10.85
CA ASP A 263 12.01 25.08 -9.62
C ASP A 263 10.93 24.22 -8.96
N ASN A 264 9.67 24.65 -9.00
CA ASN A 264 8.53 23.85 -8.53
C ASN A 264 8.25 22.68 -9.47
N PHE A 265 8.31 22.92 -10.78
CA PHE A 265 8.14 21.91 -11.82
C PHE A 265 9.20 20.82 -11.69
N ARG A 266 10.46 21.15 -11.39
CA ARG A 266 11.51 20.14 -11.14
C ARG A 266 11.17 19.22 -9.97
N ARG A 267 10.59 19.75 -8.89
CA ARG A 267 10.19 18.95 -7.71
C ARG A 267 8.99 18.06 -8.02
N VAL A 268 7.94 18.64 -8.65
CA VAL A 268 6.74 17.89 -9.07
C VAL A 268 7.09 16.81 -10.08
N PHE A 269 7.93 17.14 -11.07
CA PHE A 269 8.40 16.20 -12.08
C PHE A 269 9.27 15.11 -11.46
N ALA A 270 10.15 15.43 -10.51
CA ALA A 270 10.94 14.42 -9.80
C ALA A 270 10.04 13.45 -9.02
N ALA A 271 9.04 13.95 -8.29
CA ALA A 271 8.07 13.11 -7.60
C ALA A 271 7.31 12.19 -8.57
N PHE A 272 6.80 12.76 -9.66
CA PHE A 272 6.10 12.01 -10.70
C PHE A 272 7.01 10.95 -11.35
N ALA A 273 8.25 11.31 -11.68
CA ALA A 273 9.23 10.41 -12.29
C ALA A 273 9.62 9.27 -11.35
N VAL A 274 9.79 9.53 -10.05
CA VAL A 274 10.13 8.50 -9.06
C VAL A 274 9.00 7.49 -8.88
N PHE A 275 7.74 7.94 -8.77
CA PHE A 275 6.59 7.02 -8.69
C PHE A 275 6.33 6.29 -10.00
N THR A 276 6.53 6.95 -11.15
CA THR A 276 6.45 6.30 -12.46
C THR A 276 7.52 5.22 -12.60
N ALA A 277 8.76 5.52 -12.20
CA ALA A 277 9.86 4.57 -12.19
C ALA A 277 9.57 3.40 -11.24
N GLN A 278 9.04 3.66 -10.05
CA GLN A 278 8.63 2.62 -9.09
C GLN A 278 7.64 1.64 -9.71
N GLN A 279 6.61 2.13 -10.41
CA GLN A 279 5.64 1.25 -11.09
C GLN A 279 6.23 0.56 -12.33
N ALA A 280 7.09 1.25 -13.08
CA ALA A 280 7.77 0.71 -14.25
C ALA A 280 8.76 -0.42 -13.92
N THR A 281 9.17 -0.58 -12.65
CA THR A 281 9.98 -1.75 -12.23
C THR A 281 9.27 -3.09 -12.45
N GLY A 282 7.94 -3.11 -12.58
CA GLY A 282 7.15 -4.33 -12.77
C GLY A 282 6.91 -5.13 -11.48
N ALA A 283 7.39 -4.66 -10.31
CA ALA A 283 7.19 -5.37 -9.04
C ALA A 283 5.71 -5.55 -8.67
N THR A 284 4.86 -4.61 -9.04
CA THR A 284 3.41 -4.72 -8.89
C THR A 284 2.84 -5.78 -9.82
N ALA A 285 3.29 -5.88 -11.07
CA ALA A 285 2.85 -6.93 -12.00
C ALA A 285 3.22 -8.34 -11.50
N PHE A 286 4.42 -8.53 -10.95
CA PHE A 286 4.80 -9.80 -10.32
C PHE A 286 3.95 -10.14 -9.10
N ALA A 287 3.55 -9.13 -8.31
CA ALA A 287 2.58 -9.34 -7.25
C ALA A 287 1.20 -9.67 -7.82
N TYR A 288 0.74 -8.95 -8.86
CA TYR A 288 -0.61 -9.10 -9.39
C TYR A 288 -0.87 -10.44 -10.08
N PHE A 289 0.13 -10.95 -10.79
CA PHE A 289 0.02 -12.14 -11.60
C PHE A 289 0.90 -13.28 -11.07
N GLY A 290 1.31 -13.21 -9.80
CA GLY A 290 2.19 -14.20 -9.16
C GLY A 290 1.76 -15.65 -9.42
N PRO A 291 0.53 -16.06 -9.08
CA PRO A 291 0.06 -17.42 -9.33
C PRO A 291 0.10 -17.83 -10.81
N GLN A 292 -0.18 -16.90 -11.73
CA GLN A 292 -0.15 -17.17 -13.18
C GLN A 292 1.29 -17.36 -13.67
N TYR A 293 2.24 -16.56 -13.17
CA TYR A 293 3.66 -16.74 -13.46
C TYR A 293 4.19 -18.07 -12.93
N PHE A 294 3.86 -18.43 -11.68
CA PHE A 294 4.33 -19.70 -11.10
C PHE A 294 3.70 -20.92 -11.78
N LYS A 295 2.41 -20.84 -12.14
CA LYS A 295 1.72 -21.87 -12.92
C LYS A 295 2.40 -22.13 -14.27
N LEU A 296 2.84 -21.08 -14.96
CA LEU A 296 3.57 -21.17 -16.23
C LEU A 296 4.99 -21.77 -16.07
N LEU A 297 5.57 -21.73 -14.87
CA LEU A 297 6.96 -22.13 -14.63
C LEU A 297 7.10 -23.51 -13.97
N VAL A 298 6.13 -23.91 -13.15
CA VAL A 298 6.22 -25.10 -12.28
C VAL A 298 5.23 -26.20 -12.66
N GLY A 299 4.26 -25.89 -13.54
CA GLY A 299 3.18 -26.81 -13.91
C GLY A 299 2.04 -26.77 -12.88
N GLY A 300 0.80 -26.64 -13.36
CA GLY A 300 -0.34 -26.27 -12.53
C GLY A 300 -0.61 -27.21 -11.35
N GLY A 301 -0.87 -26.64 -10.18
CA GLY A 301 -1.30 -27.39 -8.99
C GLY A 301 -1.33 -26.56 -7.70
N SER A 302 -1.57 -27.22 -6.57
CA SER A 302 -1.57 -26.60 -5.23
C SER A 302 -0.21 -25.99 -4.82
N LYS A 303 0.87 -26.36 -5.52
CA LYS A 303 2.22 -25.82 -5.31
C LYS A 303 2.36 -24.35 -5.75
N ASP A 304 1.52 -23.87 -6.67
CA ASP A 304 1.61 -22.51 -7.22
C ASP A 304 1.24 -21.45 -6.17
N LEU A 305 0.18 -21.72 -5.40
CA LEU A 305 -0.26 -20.88 -4.29
C LEU A 305 0.74 -20.91 -3.13
N LEU A 306 1.33 -22.09 -2.85
CA LEU A 306 2.36 -22.22 -1.81
C LEU A 306 3.64 -21.44 -2.18
N LEU A 307 4.07 -21.48 -3.44
CA LEU A 307 5.17 -20.65 -3.93
C LEU A 307 4.85 -19.16 -3.82
N THR A 308 3.61 -18.76 -4.13
CA THR A 308 3.15 -17.38 -3.97
C THR A 308 3.13 -16.94 -2.50
N ALA A 309 2.75 -17.82 -1.58
CA ALA A 309 2.79 -17.54 -0.14
C ALA A 309 4.23 -17.39 0.40
N ILE A 310 5.17 -18.25 -0.03
CA ILE A 310 6.60 -18.14 0.29
C ILE A 310 7.18 -16.84 -0.29
N PHE A 311 6.79 -16.47 -1.50
CA PHE A 311 7.16 -15.21 -2.12
C PHE A 311 6.71 -14.00 -1.28
N GLY A 312 5.48 -14.04 -0.75
CA GLY A 312 4.99 -13.05 0.20
C GLY A 312 5.84 -12.99 1.49
N ALA A 313 6.26 -14.15 2.01
CA ALA A 313 7.06 -14.22 3.24
C ALA A 313 8.42 -13.55 3.07
N ILE A 314 9.11 -13.88 1.97
CA ILE A 314 10.41 -13.30 1.60
C ILE A 314 10.27 -11.78 1.44
N LYS A 315 9.17 -11.32 0.82
CA LYS A 315 8.88 -9.89 0.64
C LYS A 315 8.80 -9.14 1.98
N VAL A 316 8.07 -9.70 2.95
CA VAL A 316 7.92 -9.11 4.30
C VAL A 316 9.24 -9.08 5.05
N VAL A 317 10.01 -10.18 5.02
CA VAL A 317 11.31 -10.26 5.70
C VAL A 317 12.30 -9.27 5.08
N ALA A 318 12.39 -9.23 3.74
CA ALA A 318 13.26 -8.30 3.03
C ALA A 318 12.91 -6.83 3.35
N CYS A 319 11.62 -6.48 3.29
CA CYS A 319 11.17 -5.14 3.64
C CYS A 319 11.46 -4.82 5.10
N GLY A 320 11.19 -5.75 6.03
CA GLY A 320 11.43 -5.55 7.46
C GLY A 320 12.91 -5.30 7.78
N VAL A 321 13.81 -6.10 7.19
CA VAL A 321 15.26 -5.93 7.36
C VAL A 321 15.72 -4.58 6.80
N PHE A 322 15.22 -4.17 5.63
CA PHE A 322 15.56 -2.86 5.07
C PHE A 322 15.11 -1.70 5.97
N VAL A 323 13.85 -1.73 6.41
CA VAL A 323 13.26 -0.65 7.20
C VAL A 323 14.00 -0.49 8.54
N VAL A 324 14.37 -1.60 9.19
CA VAL A 324 15.02 -1.59 10.51
C VAL A 324 16.52 -1.25 10.42
N PHE A 325 17.24 -1.79 9.44
CA PHE A 325 18.71 -1.74 9.46
C PHE A 325 19.33 -0.82 8.41
N VAL A 326 18.66 -0.59 7.28
CA VAL A 326 19.27 0.03 6.10
C VAL A 326 18.76 1.46 5.86
N SER A 327 17.47 1.70 6.14
CA SER A 327 16.79 2.97 5.81
C SER A 327 17.46 4.23 6.37
N GLU A 328 18.09 4.14 7.55
CA GLU A 328 18.75 5.27 8.22
C GLU A 328 20.28 5.31 8.01
N ARG A 329 20.90 4.23 7.49
CA ARG A 329 22.36 4.10 7.45
C ARG A 329 22.99 4.33 6.09
N ILE A 330 22.22 4.18 5.00
CA ILE A 330 22.76 4.25 3.63
C ILE A 330 22.13 5.43 2.87
N GLY A 331 22.95 6.14 2.09
CA GLY A 331 22.49 7.25 1.25
C GLY A 331 21.41 6.81 0.26
N ARG A 332 20.23 7.44 0.33
CA ARG A 332 19.02 7.06 -0.43
C ARG A 332 19.23 7.00 -1.95
N ARG A 333 19.96 7.96 -2.50
CA ARG A 333 20.25 8.02 -3.95
C ARG A 333 21.10 6.83 -4.42
N GLY A 334 22.07 6.41 -3.62
CA GLY A 334 22.92 5.25 -3.94
C GLY A 334 22.12 3.94 -3.92
N VAL A 335 21.22 3.79 -2.96
CA VAL A 335 20.35 2.60 -2.86
C VAL A 335 19.37 2.51 -4.04
N LEU A 336 18.79 3.63 -4.48
CA LEU A 336 17.88 3.64 -5.65
C LEU A 336 18.61 3.27 -6.94
N ILE A 337 19.79 3.86 -7.20
CA ILE A 337 20.57 3.59 -8.41
C ILE A 337 21.10 2.14 -8.40
N GLY A 338 21.72 1.73 -7.29
CA GLY A 338 22.24 0.36 -7.13
C GLY A 338 21.12 -0.69 -7.20
N GLY A 339 19.99 -0.42 -6.55
CA GLY A 339 18.80 -1.28 -6.61
C GLY A 339 18.25 -1.40 -8.02
N ALA A 340 18.17 -0.31 -8.78
CA ALA A 340 17.72 -0.33 -10.18
C ALA A 340 18.66 -1.16 -11.07
N ALA A 341 19.97 -1.01 -10.92
CA ALA A 341 20.95 -1.77 -11.70
C ALA A 341 20.87 -3.28 -11.42
N CYS A 342 20.79 -3.67 -10.15
CA CYS A 342 20.66 -5.07 -9.75
C CYS A 342 19.32 -5.68 -10.20
N MET A 343 18.22 -4.93 -10.11
CA MET A 343 16.92 -5.34 -10.62
C MET A 343 16.92 -5.52 -12.15
N ALA A 344 17.55 -4.60 -12.88
CA ALA A 344 17.68 -4.70 -14.33
C ALA A 344 18.48 -5.96 -14.73
N ALA A 345 19.59 -6.24 -14.03
CA ALA A 345 20.38 -7.45 -14.25
C ALA A 345 19.54 -8.72 -14.00
N CYS A 346 18.74 -8.76 -12.93
CA CYS A 346 17.85 -9.90 -12.64
C CYS A 346 16.80 -10.08 -13.75
N GLN A 347 16.16 -9.01 -14.21
CA GLN A 347 15.14 -9.07 -15.27
C GLN A 347 15.73 -9.50 -16.62
N ILE A 348 16.87 -8.96 -17.01
CA ILE A 348 17.58 -9.34 -18.25
C ILE A 348 17.98 -10.81 -18.20
N THR A 349 18.51 -11.27 -17.06
CA THR A 349 18.90 -12.67 -16.87
C THR A 349 17.66 -13.58 -16.94
N THR A 350 16.57 -13.19 -16.30
CA THR A 350 15.29 -13.92 -16.34
C THR A 350 14.79 -14.06 -17.78
N ALA A 351 14.79 -12.96 -18.55
CA ALA A 351 14.39 -12.96 -19.95
C ALA A 351 15.30 -13.85 -20.82
N ALA A 352 16.62 -13.82 -20.58
CA ALA A 352 17.59 -14.65 -21.29
C ALA A 352 17.40 -16.16 -21.00
N VAL A 353 17.16 -16.52 -19.73
CA VAL A 353 16.91 -17.91 -19.32
C VAL A 353 15.63 -18.46 -19.94
N VAL A 354 14.53 -17.69 -19.88
CA VAL A 354 13.24 -18.09 -20.47
C VAL A 354 13.34 -18.24 -21.99
N LYS A 355 14.11 -17.38 -22.68
CA LYS A 355 14.33 -17.49 -24.12
C LYS A 355 15.21 -18.69 -24.50
N ALA A 356 16.24 -18.97 -23.72
CA ALA A 356 17.20 -20.05 -24.01
C ALA A 356 16.65 -21.44 -23.66
N LYS A 357 15.82 -21.54 -22.63
CA LYS A 357 15.19 -22.79 -22.17
C LYS A 357 13.72 -22.52 -21.86
N PRO A 358 12.84 -22.49 -22.88
CA PRO A 358 11.42 -22.30 -22.66
C PRO A 358 10.88 -23.37 -21.73
N PRO A 359 9.90 -23.04 -20.86
CA PRO A 359 9.28 -24.01 -19.98
C PRO A 359 8.63 -25.11 -20.84
N PRO A 360 8.82 -26.41 -20.50
CA PRO A 360 8.18 -27.49 -21.24
C PRO A 360 6.66 -27.46 -21.03
N ASP A 361 5.91 -27.87 -22.06
CA ASP A 361 4.44 -27.94 -22.04
C ASP A 361 3.90 -28.96 -21.01
N GLU A 362 4.74 -29.91 -20.57
CA GLU A 362 4.38 -30.94 -19.60
C GLU A 362 5.07 -30.70 -18.25
N GLY A 363 4.30 -30.17 -17.29
CA GLY A 363 4.29 -30.35 -15.82
C GLY A 363 5.53 -30.72 -14.99
N ASN A 364 6.73 -30.78 -15.55
CA ASN A 364 7.94 -31.22 -14.88
C ASN A 364 8.77 -30.00 -14.48
N VAL A 365 9.06 -29.93 -13.18
CA VAL A 365 9.91 -28.89 -12.59
C VAL A 365 11.29 -28.96 -13.22
N THR A 366 11.54 -28.10 -14.20
CA THR A 366 12.81 -28.05 -14.92
C THR A 366 13.79 -27.19 -14.12
N SER A 367 15.09 -27.50 -14.14
CA SER A 367 16.12 -26.66 -13.51
C SER A 367 16.08 -25.20 -14.00
N SER A 368 15.59 -24.98 -15.23
CA SER A 368 15.29 -23.65 -15.82
C SER A 368 14.18 -22.91 -15.06
N GLY A 369 13.08 -23.60 -14.72
CA GLY A 369 11.96 -23.03 -13.95
C GLY A 369 12.38 -22.64 -12.54
N ILE A 370 13.17 -23.50 -11.87
CA ILE A 370 13.71 -23.21 -10.53
C ILE A 370 14.63 -21.97 -10.57
N ALA A 371 15.52 -21.88 -11.57
CA ALA A 371 16.40 -20.72 -11.73
C ALA A 371 15.61 -19.43 -12.00
N THR A 372 14.55 -19.50 -12.81
CA THR A 372 13.65 -18.37 -13.10
C THR A 372 12.93 -17.90 -11.84
N VAL A 373 12.39 -18.82 -11.05
CA VAL A 373 11.75 -18.51 -9.76
C VAL A 373 12.75 -17.87 -8.78
N ALA A 374 13.97 -18.40 -8.68
CA ALA A 374 15.01 -17.84 -7.83
C ALA A 374 15.40 -16.40 -8.24
N LEU A 375 15.49 -16.13 -9.54
CA LEU A 375 15.77 -14.78 -10.06
C LEU A 375 14.62 -13.80 -9.79
N ILE A 376 13.37 -14.25 -9.89
CA ILE A 376 12.20 -13.43 -9.52
C ILE A 376 12.22 -13.12 -8.01
N TYR A 377 12.57 -14.09 -7.17
CA TYR A 377 12.71 -13.88 -5.73
C TYR A 377 13.82 -12.87 -5.41
N LEU A 378 14.98 -13.01 -6.07
CA LEU A 378 16.09 -12.08 -5.91
C LEU A 378 15.70 -10.66 -6.35
N PHE A 379 15.01 -10.51 -7.48
CA PHE A 379 14.47 -9.24 -7.95
C PHE A 379 13.57 -8.58 -6.90
N VAL A 380 12.66 -9.34 -6.30
CA VAL A 380 11.74 -8.81 -5.28
C VAL A 380 12.45 -8.46 -3.98
N ILE A 381 13.44 -9.24 -3.56
CA ILE A 381 14.29 -8.86 -2.43
C ILE A 381 14.91 -7.49 -2.72
N ILE A 382 15.61 -7.34 -3.84
CA ILE A 382 16.27 -6.07 -4.21
C ILE A 382 15.27 -4.91 -4.27
N TYR A 383 14.06 -5.14 -4.81
CA TYR A 383 13.01 -4.13 -4.86
C TYR A 383 12.60 -3.65 -3.45
N ASN A 384 12.36 -4.58 -2.51
CA ASN A 384 11.97 -4.20 -1.14
C ASN A 384 13.13 -3.58 -0.34
N PHE A 385 14.38 -3.87 -0.71
CA PHE A 385 15.57 -3.20 -0.21
C PHE A 385 15.86 -1.84 -0.87
N SER A 386 15.06 -1.40 -1.85
CA SER A 386 15.30 -0.14 -2.57
C SER A 386 14.00 0.59 -2.92
N TRP A 387 13.47 0.34 -4.11
CA TRP A 387 12.35 1.06 -4.74
C TRP A 387 11.00 0.85 -4.05
N GLY A 388 10.84 -0.16 -3.20
CA GLY A 388 9.60 -0.34 -2.43
C GLY A 388 9.38 0.79 -1.42
N PRO A 389 10.24 0.90 -0.38
CA PRO A 389 10.04 1.85 0.72
C PRO A 389 10.61 3.25 0.49
N LEU A 390 11.62 3.44 -0.36
CA LEU A 390 12.33 4.73 -0.49
C LEU A 390 11.56 5.86 -1.21
N PRO A 391 10.72 5.61 -2.24
CA PRO A 391 9.97 6.66 -2.92
C PRO A 391 9.04 7.47 -2.01
N TRP A 392 8.38 6.81 -1.06
CA TRP A 392 7.42 7.43 -0.13
C TRP A 392 8.04 8.53 0.74
N PRO A 393 9.12 8.29 1.51
CA PRO A 393 9.77 9.33 2.27
C PRO A 393 10.49 10.35 1.37
N TYR A 394 11.00 9.94 0.21
CA TYR A 394 11.72 10.84 -0.70
C TYR A 394 10.83 11.92 -1.30
N VAL A 395 9.57 11.64 -1.61
CA VAL A 395 8.63 12.65 -2.13
C VAL A 395 8.06 13.54 -1.03
N SER A 396 8.08 13.07 0.22
CA SER A 396 7.57 13.84 1.37
C SER A 396 8.58 14.84 1.96
N GLU A 397 9.85 14.74 1.57
CA GLU A 397 10.96 15.60 2.00
C GLU A 397 11.40 16.51 0.85
#